data_AF-A0A2P2JA67-F1
#
_entry.id   AF-A0A2P2JA67-F1
#
_cell.length_a   1.000
_cell.length_b   1.000
_cell.length_c   1.000
_cell.angle_alpha   90.00
_cell.angle_beta   90.00
_cell.angle_gamma   90.00
#
_symmetry.space_group_name_H-M   'P 1'
#
loop_
_entity.id
_entity.type
_entity.pdbx_description
1 polymer ?
#
loop_
_entity_poly.entity_id
_entity_poly.type
_entity_poly.pdbx_seq_one_letter_code
_entity_poly.pdbx_strand_id
1 'polypeptide(L)'
;MQKIVELWTKRNFRCDCGNSKFGESFCKLFPKKDVENIENLYNHNFKGLYCTCDRLYPDPNVEEQEEMIQCVVCEDWFHEEHLGLASSNEIPRDEEGEPSYEDFICKTCSAICSFLSLYPQRIWAGQSEDAVLSAGKDKNVLEDLPSACDGAKLETNISSHGSSGKEKSSGNATCEPIFVGEASVMAESSQKNMNSTCVLGADVVVTSAVLESKPLFLSKGWRDILCRCEKCSDVYNQKKIHYLLDKYDSIAEYEKIAKQKREEKLQQQEGDELNFLNKLGHVEKIELLSGLADFKDEFRSFLESFDASKTVTSSDVQQIFENLAKKRRRVQ
;
A
#
# COMPACT_ATOMS: atom_id res chain seq x y z
N MET A 1 -0.25 16.80 -28.23
CA MET A 1 -0.76 15.86 -27.22
C MET A 1 -0.21 16.27 -25.87
N GLN A 2 -1.02 16.24 -24.81
CA GLN A 2 -0.48 16.20 -23.44
C GLN A 2 0.04 14.77 -23.21
N LYS A 3 1.28 14.62 -22.69
CA LYS A 3 1.76 13.31 -22.25
C LYS A 3 0.92 12.89 -21.04
N ILE A 4 0.29 11.71 -21.11
CA ILE A 4 -0.31 11.07 -19.94
C ILE A 4 0.85 10.51 -19.12
N VAL A 5 0.85 10.78 -17.82
CA VAL A 5 1.79 10.21 -16.85
C VAL A 5 0.99 9.27 -15.96
N GLU A 6 1.37 8.00 -15.94
CA GLU A 6 0.85 7.05 -14.98
C GLU A 6 1.52 7.31 -13.62
N LEU A 7 0.73 7.29 -12.55
CA LEU A 7 1.16 7.62 -11.18
C LEU A 7 0.85 6.50 -10.18
N TRP A 8 0.27 5.40 -10.68
CA TRP A 8 -0.22 4.25 -9.90
C TRP A 8 -1.11 4.66 -8.71
N THR A 9 -1.15 3.83 -7.67
CA THR A 9 -1.91 4.06 -6.45
C THR A 9 -1.38 5.28 -5.69
N LYS A 10 -2.29 6.21 -5.36
CA LYS A 10 -2.07 7.36 -4.47
C LYS A 10 -3.27 7.48 -3.54
N ARG A 11 -3.07 7.34 -2.23
CA ARG A 11 -4.11 7.44 -1.20
C ARG A 11 -4.82 8.79 -1.27
N ASN A 12 -6.14 8.75 -1.09
CA ASN A 12 -7.02 9.91 -1.01
C ASN A 12 -6.91 10.88 -2.20
N PHE A 13 -6.22 10.52 -3.28
CA PHE A 13 -5.99 11.42 -4.41
C PHE A 13 -7.27 11.57 -5.23
N ARG A 14 -7.73 12.81 -5.37
CA ARG A 14 -8.98 13.15 -6.08
C ARG A 14 -8.66 14.05 -7.27
N CYS A 15 -9.31 13.77 -8.41
CA CYS A 15 -9.08 14.53 -9.63
C CYS A 15 -9.42 16.03 -9.45
N ASP A 16 -8.47 16.92 -9.73
CA ASP A 16 -8.61 18.38 -9.63
C ASP A 16 -9.31 19.04 -10.82
N CYS A 17 -9.48 18.34 -11.95
CA CYS A 17 -10.20 18.88 -13.10
C CYS A 17 -11.56 19.42 -12.65
N GLY A 18 -11.86 20.69 -12.91
CA GLY A 18 -13.10 21.34 -12.47
C GLY A 18 -13.05 22.09 -11.14
N ASN A 19 -11.92 22.10 -10.42
CA ASN A 19 -11.75 22.87 -9.17
C ASN A 19 -10.91 24.14 -9.37
N SER A 20 -10.63 24.90 -8.30
CA SER A 20 -9.93 26.20 -8.36
C SER A 20 -8.60 26.16 -9.12
N LYS A 21 -7.89 25.02 -9.09
CA LYS A 21 -6.58 24.82 -9.75
C LYS A 21 -6.66 24.82 -11.27
N PHE A 22 -7.86 24.68 -11.84
CA PHE A 22 -8.12 24.62 -13.29
C PHE A 22 -8.88 25.85 -13.84
N GLY A 23 -9.00 26.91 -13.04
CA GLY A 23 -9.66 28.16 -13.42
C GLY A 23 -11.13 27.95 -13.77
N GLU A 24 -11.58 28.51 -14.90
CA GLU A 24 -12.97 28.42 -15.37
C GLU A 24 -13.29 27.11 -16.13
N SER A 25 -12.38 26.13 -16.13
CA SER A 25 -12.59 24.84 -16.82
C SER A 25 -13.51 23.93 -16.00
N PHE A 26 -14.58 23.39 -16.58
CA PHE A 26 -15.50 22.48 -15.89
C PHE A 26 -15.22 21.00 -16.17
N CYS A 27 -15.36 20.15 -15.15
CA CYS A 27 -15.22 18.71 -15.29
C CYS A 27 -16.47 18.06 -15.93
N LYS A 28 -16.31 17.49 -17.12
CA LYS A 28 -17.40 16.79 -17.83
C LYS A 28 -17.81 15.46 -17.18
N LEU A 29 -16.93 14.85 -16.38
CA LEU A 29 -17.19 13.55 -15.72
C LEU A 29 -17.77 13.70 -14.31
N PHE A 30 -17.37 14.74 -13.58
CA PHE A 30 -17.81 14.95 -12.19
C PHE A 30 -17.96 16.45 -11.88
N PRO A 31 -19.13 17.07 -12.18
CA PRO A 31 -19.29 18.52 -12.07
C PRO A 31 -19.28 19.07 -10.64
N LYS A 32 -19.63 18.27 -9.63
CA LYS A 32 -19.72 18.70 -8.23
C LYS A 32 -18.37 18.49 -7.53
N LYS A 33 -17.50 19.49 -7.54
CA LYS A 33 -16.18 19.45 -6.91
C LYS A 33 -16.15 20.21 -5.59
N ASP A 34 -15.30 19.76 -4.67
CA ASP A 34 -14.78 20.64 -3.62
C ASP A 34 -13.95 21.75 -4.28
N VAL A 35 -13.88 22.92 -3.66
CA VAL A 35 -13.10 24.06 -4.19
C VAL A 35 -11.64 23.69 -4.39
N GLU A 36 -11.07 22.95 -3.43
CA GLU A 36 -9.73 22.36 -3.50
C GLU A 36 -9.69 20.97 -2.85
N ASN A 37 -8.91 20.06 -3.42
CA ASN A 37 -8.61 18.77 -2.82
C ASN A 37 -7.44 18.92 -1.84
N ILE A 38 -7.73 19.32 -0.60
CA ILE A 38 -6.71 19.59 0.45
C ILE A 38 -5.91 18.35 0.89
N GLU A 39 -6.43 17.15 0.60
CA GLU A 39 -5.79 15.86 0.90
C GLU A 39 -4.83 15.39 -0.21
N ASN A 40 -4.86 16.02 -1.39
CA ASN A 40 -3.97 15.63 -2.49
C ASN A 40 -2.51 16.02 -2.17
N LEU A 41 -1.64 15.02 -2.09
CA LEU A 41 -0.20 15.21 -1.94
C LEU A 41 0.48 15.08 -3.32
N TYR A 42 1.18 16.14 -3.74
CA TYR A 42 1.89 16.19 -5.03
C TYR A 42 3.39 16.12 -4.77
N ASN A 43 3.96 14.93 -4.92
CA ASN A 43 5.41 14.74 -4.97
C ASN A 43 5.94 15.00 -6.40
N HIS A 44 7.22 14.74 -6.65
CA HIS A 44 7.83 14.91 -7.96
C HIS A 44 7.35 13.94 -9.06
N ASN A 45 6.63 12.85 -8.73
CA ASN A 45 6.08 11.91 -9.72
C ASN A 45 5.08 12.61 -10.65
N PHE A 46 4.36 13.61 -10.12
CA PHE A 46 3.46 14.48 -10.90
C PHE A 46 4.20 15.36 -11.94
N LYS A 47 5.53 15.38 -11.93
CA LYS A 47 6.39 16.00 -12.95
C LYS A 47 7.08 14.96 -13.85
N GLY A 48 6.73 13.68 -13.68
CA GLY A 48 7.38 12.54 -14.32
C GLY A 48 8.73 12.14 -13.70
N LEU A 49 9.09 12.66 -12.53
CA LEU A 49 10.35 12.41 -11.84
C LEU A 49 10.15 11.42 -10.68
N TYR A 50 11.06 10.46 -10.53
CA TYR A 50 10.91 9.36 -9.57
C TYR A 50 12.24 9.03 -8.88
N CYS A 51 12.12 8.48 -7.66
CA CYS A 51 13.23 8.03 -6.83
C CYS A 51 14.17 9.17 -6.39
N THR A 52 15.08 8.91 -5.45
CA THR A 52 16.08 9.88 -4.96
C THR A 52 17.05 10.37 -6.04
N CYS A 53 17.03 9.79 -7.24
CA CYS A 53 17.82 10.20 -8.39
C CYS A 53 17.12 11.22 -9.31
N ASP A 54 15.84 11.54 -9.08
CA ASP A 54 15.01 12.43 -9.92
C ASP A 54 15.05 12.07 -11.42
N ARG A 55 15.15 10.77 -11.77
CA ARG A 55 15.09 10.34 -13.18
C ARG A 55 13.68 10.46 -13.73
N LEU A 56 13.57 10.73 -15.02
CA LEU A 56 12.29 10.71 -15.73
C LEU A 56 11.80 9.26 -15.86
N TYR A 57 10.49 9.03 -15.70
CA TYR A 57 9.86 7.75 -16.05
C TYR A 57 8.67 7.96 -17.02
N PRO A 58 8.57 7.15 -18.09
CA PRO A 58 9.60 6.26 -18.62
C PRO A 58 10.87 7.04 -19.01
N ASP A 59 12.05 6.52 -18.69
CA ASP A 59 13.33 7.14 -19.04
C ASP A 59 13.51 7.05 -20.56
N PRO A 60 13.62 8.19 -21.28
CA PRO A 60 13.71 8.20 -22.74
C PRO A 60 15.05 7.68 -23.30
N ASN A 61 16.02 7.38 -22.43
CA ASN A 61 17.38 6.96 -22.81
C ASN A 61 17.61 5.45 -22.68
N VAL A 62 16.61 4.68 -22.23
CA VAL A 62 16.66 3.22 -22.08
C VAL A 62 15.53 2.55 -22.87
N GLU A 63 15.83 1.41 -23.49
CA GLU A 63 14.82 0.66 -24.25
C GLU A 63 13.87 -0.13 -23.32
N GLU A 64 14.42 -0.69 -22.24
CA GLU A 64 13.70 -1.44 -21.21
C GLU A 64 13.66 -0.62 -19.92
N GLN A 65 12.49 -0.55 -19.28
CA GLN A 65 12.28 0.20 -18.04
C GLN A 65 12.46 -0.74 -16.85
N GLU A 66 13.26 -0.34 -15.87
CA GLU A 66 13.48 -1.10 -14.63
C GLU A 66 12.20 -1.18 -13.79
N GLU A 67 12.02 -2.30 -13.08
CA GLU A 67 11.00 -2.40 -12.04
C GLU A 67 11.34 -1.45 -10.87
N MET A 68 10.32 -0.79 -10.34
CA MET A 68 10.45 0.15 -9.23
C MET A 68 9.54 -0.28 -8.08
N ILE A 69 9.95 0.00 -6.84
CA ILE A 69 9.21 -0.37 -5.63
C ILE A 69 8.59 0.88 -4.99
N GLN A 70 7.28 0.87 -4.76
CA GLN A 70 6.56 2.00 -4.15
C GLN A 70 6.67 1.98 -2.62
N CYS A 71 7.09 3.10 -2.02
CA CYS A 71 7.08 3.25 -0.57
C CYS A 71 5.66 3.52 -0.06
N VAL A 72 5.15 2.67 0.84
CA VAL A 72 3.80 2.83 1.41
C VAL A 72 3.64 4.06 2.31
N VAL A 73 4.69 4.83 2.62
CA VAL A 73 4.60 6.05 3.46
C VAL A 73 4.58 7.32 2.62
N CYS A 74 5.60 7.55 1.77
CA CYS A 74 5.68 8.74 0.91
C CYS A 74 5.05 8.56 -0.48
N GLU A 75 4.63 7.33 -0.83
CA GLU A 75 3.99 6.95 -2.09
C GLU A 75 4.87 7.17 -3.34
N ASP A 76 6.14 7.50 -3.14
CA ASP A 76 7.16 7.61 -4.18
C ASP A 76 7.69 6.22 -4.57
N TRP A 77 8.22 6.12 -5.80
CA TRP A 77 8.75 4.89 -6.39
C TRP A 77 10.27 4.93 -6.41
N PHE A 78 10.91 3.80 -6.10
CA PHE A 78 12.35 3.70 -5.96
C PHE A 78 12.92 2.59 -6.86
N HIS A 79 14.02 2.89 -7.57
CA HIS A 79 14.83 1.86 -8.22
C HIS A 79 15.52 1.00 -7.14
N GLU A 80 15.71 -0.29 -7.38
CA GLU A 80 16.34 -1.21 -6.43
C GLU A 80 17.74 -0.76 -5.98
N GLU A 81 18.55 -0.26 -6.91
CA GLU A 81 19.91 0.25 -6.64
C GLU A 81 19.93 1.45 -5.67
N HIS A 82 18.83 2.20 -5.61
CA HIS A 82 18.72 3.43 -4.83
C HIS A 82 18.04 3.25 -3.45
N LEU A 83 17.75 2.01 -3.05
CA LEU A 83 17.18 1.70 -1.73
C LEU A 83 18.19 1.88 -0.59
N GLY A 84 19.49 1.84 -0.90
CA GLY A 84 20.58 1.89 0.09
C GLY A 84 20.86 0.55 0.77
N LEU A 85 20.57 -0.56 0.09
CA LEU A 85 21.03 -1.91 0.40
C LEU A 85 22.47 -2.11 -0.12
N ALA A 86 23.19 -3.14 0.34
CA ALA A 86 24.50 -3.47 -0.22
C ALA A 86 24.40 -4.32 -1.51
N SER A 87 23.29 -5.03 -1.71
CA SER A 87 22.95 -5.70 -2.97
C SER A 87 21.43 -5.84 -3.16
N SER A 88 20.96 -6.00 -4.39
CA SER A 88 19.54 -6.29 -4.70
C SER A 88 19.08 -7.64 -4.12
N ASN A 89 20.00 -8.58 -3.87
CA ASN A 89 19.70 -9.85 -3.18
C ASN A 89 19.20 -9.69 -1.74
N GLU A 90 19.29 -8.50 -1.13
CA GLU A 90 18.68 -8.20 0.17
C GLU A 90 17.18 -7.88 0.07
N ILE A 91 16.63 -7.70 -1.14
CA ILE A 91 15.19 -7.51 -1.37
C ILE A 91 14.52 -8.88 -1.25
N PRO A 92 13.57 -9.07 -0.31
CA PRO A 92 12.96 -10.38 -0.11
C PRO A 92 12.15 -10.83 -1.33
N ARG A 93 12.56 -11.95 -1.92
CA ARG A 93 11.88 -12.63 -3.02
C ARG A 93 11.65 -14.10 -2.65
N ASP A 94 10.74 -14.80 -3.35
CA ASP A 94 10.49 -16.23 -3.19
C ASP A 94 11.32 -17.09 -4.17
N GLU A 95 11.01 -18.39 -4.29
CA GLU A 95 11.75 -19.33 -5.16
C GLU A 95 11.52 -19.04 -6.65
N GLU A 96 10.37 -18.46 -6.99
CA GLU A 96 9.98 -17.99 -8.31
C GLU A 96 10.60 -16.62 -8.65
N GLY A 97 11.12 -15.91 -7.66
CA GLY A 97 11.71 -14.57 -7.79
C GLY A 97 10.73 -13.42 -7.56
N GLU A 98 9.48 -13.72 -7.19
CA GLU A 98 8.44 -12.74 -6.92
C GLU A 98 8.63 -12.09 -5.53
N PRO A 99 8.14 -10.85 -5.30
CA PRO A 99 8.25 -10.18 -4.00
C PRO A 99 7.61 -10.97 -2.83
N SER A 100 8.41 -11.34 -1.83
CA SER A 100 7.92 -12.09 -0.64
C SER A 100 7.51 -11.17 0.54
N TYR A 101 7.26 -9.89 0.24
CA TYR A 101 6.79 -8.84 1.16
C TYR A 101 5.46 -8.23 0.70
N GLU A 102 4.71 -7.61 1.63
CA GLU A 102 3.43 -6.95 1.35
C GLU A 102 3.55 -5.43 1.19
N ASP A 103 4.36 -4.78 2.03
CA ASP A 103 4.58 -3.33 2.00
C ASP A 103 6.08 -3.00 2.13
N PHE A 104 6.52 -1.95 1.44
CA PHE A 104 7.89 -1.42 1.51
C PHE A 104 7.91 -0.01 2.14
N ILE A 105 8.88 0.26 3.02
CA ILE A 105 9.15 1.60 3.56
C ILE A 105 10.58 2.02 3.22
N CYS A 106 10.73 3.14 2.51
CA CYS A 106 12.04 3.65 2.10
C CYS A 106 12.88 4.14 3.29
N LYS A 107 14.20 4.25 3.06
CA LYS A 107 15.19 4.71 4.02
C LYS A 107 14.82 6.01 4.77
N THR A 108 14.20 6.97 4.07
CA THR A 108 13.79 8.24 4.68
C THR A 108 12.56 8.06 5.59
N CYS A 109 11.60 7.25 5.17
CA CYS A 109 10.37 7.01 5.92
C CYS A 109 10.54 6.03 7.09
N SER A 110 11.57 5.18 7.09
CA SER A 110 11.84 4.27 8.22
C SER A 110 12.21 5.01 9.51
N ALA A 111 12.74 6.24 9.43
CA ALA A 111 12.91 7.12 10.58
C ALA A 111 11.57 7.57 11.20
N ILE A 112 10.54 7.79 10.38
CA ILE A 112 9.16 8.06 10.84
C ILE A 112 8.61 6.78 11.50
N CYS A 113 8.80 5.64 10.84
CA CYS A 113 8.32 4.34 11.27
C CYS A 113 9.28 3.58 12.21
N SER A 114 10.17 4.29 12.93
CA SER A 114 11.20 3.69 13.79
C SER A 114 10.64 2.76 14.86
N PHE A 115 9.42 3.03 15.33
CA PHE A 115 8.68 2.20 16.30
C PHE A 115 8.42 0.76 15.79
N LEU A 116 8.55 0.50 14.48
CA LEU A 116 8.40 -0.85 13.93
C LEU A 116 9.48 -1.81 14.48
N SER A 117 10.66 -1.31 14.86
CA SER A 117 11.73 -2.10 15.50
C SER A 117 11.33 -2.71 16.85
N LEU A 118 10.23 -2.25 17.45
CA LEU A 118 9.69 -2.77 18.72
C LEU A 118 8.72 -3.95 18.52
N TYR A 119 8.34 -4.28 17.29
CA TYR A 119 7.45 -5.41 17.01
C TYR A 119 8.21 -6.74 16.81
N PRO A 120 7.55 -7.90 17.03
CA PRO A 120 8.18 -9.21 16.86
C PRO A 120 8.63 -9.48 15.41
N GLN A 121 9.68 -10.29 15.25
CA GLN A 121 10.37 -10.50 13.96
C GLN A 121 9.45 -10.91 12.80
N ARG A 122 8.34 -11.60 13.07
CA ARG A 122 7.32 -11.98 12.08
C ARG A 122 6.69 -10.82 11.28
N ILE A 123 6.92 -9.55 11.62
CA ILE A 123 6.49 -8.40 10.78
C ILE A 123 7.45 -8.10 9.62
N TRP A 124 8.63 -8.71 9.58
CA TRP A 124 9.64 -8.49 8.54
C TRP A 124 9.62 -9.63 7.52
N ALA A 125 9.78 -9.30 6.24
CA ALA A 125 10.00 -10.29 5.20
C ALA A 125 11.48 -10.73 5.13
N GLY A 126 11.74 -11.90 4.53
CA GLY A 126 13.09 -12.40 4.25
C GLY A 126 13.89 -12.96 5.45
N GLN A 127 13.35 -12.94 6.66
CA GLN A 127 13.97 -13.58 7.83
C GLN A 127 13.27 -14.91 8.13
N SER A 128 14.00 -16.04 8.08
CA SER A 128 13.43 -17.36 8.40
C SER A 128 13.25 -17.54 9.92
N GLU A 129 12.25 -18.35 10.29
CA GLU A 129 11.98 -18.68 11.70
C GLU A 129 13.03 -19.65 12.30
N ASP A 130 13.96 -20.17 11.49
CA ASP A 130 14.96 -21.18 11.88
C ASP A 130 16.12 -20.66 12.74
N ALA A 131 16.27 -19.34 12.89
CA ALA A 131 17.39 -18.73 13.62
C ALA A 131 17.35 -18.94 15.16
N VAL A 132 16.32 -19.60 15.70
CA VAL A 132 16.10 -19.75 17.16
C VAL A 132 16.58 -21.10 17.74
N LEU A 133 16.91 -22.10 16.89
CA LEU A 133 17.25 -23.46 17.37
C LEU A 133 18.74 -23.85 17.31
N SER A 134 19.64 -22.95 16.93
CA SER A 134 21.08 -23.24 16.71
C SER A 134 22.03 -22.68 17.79
N ALA A 135 21.53 -22.36 18.99
CA ALA A 135 22.33 -21.92 20.14
C ALA A 135 22.42 -22.99 21.25
N GLY A 136 22.92 -24.20 20.96
CA GLY A 136 22.99 -25.26 21.98
C GLY A 136 23.54 -26.64 21.60
N LYS A 137 24.75 -26.71 21.01
CA LYS A 137 25.68 -27.86 20.84
C LYS A 137 26.73 -27.45 19.78
N ASP A 138 28.02 -27.74 19.86
CA ASP A 138 28.90 -28.48 20.79
C ASP A 138 30.26 -27.71 20.83
N LYS A 139 31.17 -27.89 21.79
CA LYS A 139 32.14 -29.01 21.81
C LYS A 139 32.88 -29.12 23.13
N ASN A 140 33.03 -30.36 23.60
CA ASN A 140 33.92 -30.79 24.65
C ASN A 140 35.06 -31.61 24.00
N VAL A 141 36.32 -31.22 24.24
CA VAL A 141 37.53 -32.06 24.11
C VAL A 141 38.48 -31.69 25.26
N LEU A 142 39.20 -32.69 25.79
CA LEU A 142 39.88 -32.74 27.09
C LEU A 142 41.40 -32.43 27.01
N GLU A 143 42.01 -32.26 28.20
CA GLU A 143 43.45 -32.32 28.59
C GLU A 143 44.11 -30.96 28.93
N ASP A 144 44.81 -30.76 30.07
CA ASP A 144 44.90 -31.51 31.35
C ASP A 144 45.34 -30.57 32.52
N LEU A 145 45.28 -31.03 33.78
CA LEU A 145 45.51 -30.30 35.06
C LEU A 145 47.01 -30.22 35.49
N PRO A 146 47.44 -29.76 36.71
CA PRO A 146 46.74 -29.17 37.89
C PRO A 146 47.33 -27.76 38.28
N SER A 147 46.89 -26.96 39.27
CA SER A 147 46.47 -27.14 40.69
C SER A 147 46.13 -25.72 41.24
N ALA A 148 45.64 -25.41 42.45
CA ALA A 148 45.10 -26.13 43.62
C ALA A 148 44.30 -25.13 44.51
N CYS A 149 43.45 -25.65 45.43
CA CYS A 149 42.80 -25.00 46.60
C CYS A 149 41.93 -23.72 46.35
N ASP A 150 40.90 -23.38 47.14
CA ASP A 150 40.34 -23.99 48.37
C ASP A 150 38.85 -23.58 48.56
N GLY A 151 38.13 -24.20 49.51
CA GLY A 151 37.09 -23.48 50.28
C GLY A 151 35.61 -23.44 49.81
N ALA A 152 34.87 -24.49 50.16
CA ALA A 152 33.53 -24.46 50.80
C ALA A 152 32.27 -23.76 50.20
N LYS A 153 31.22 -24.58 50.07
CA LYS A 153 29.77 -24.24 50.08
C LYS A 153 29.34 -23.30 51.24
N LEU A 154 28.27 -22.51 51.07
CA LEU A 154 26.89 -22.88 51.46
C LEU A 154 25.82 -21.89 50.97
N GLU A 155 24.64 -22.41 50.64
CA GLU A 155 23.42 -21.65 50.36
C GLU A 155 22.69 -21.24 51.66
N THR A 156 21.75 -20.29 51.56
CA THR A 156 20.35 -20.35 52.10
C THR A 156 19.85 -18.99 52.59
N ASN A 157 19.09 -18.30 51.74
CA ASN A 157 17.65 -17.98 51.87
C ASN A 157 17.06 -17.32 53.16
N ILE A 158 15.93 -16.62 52.97
CA ILE A 158 14.93 -16.12 53.96
C ILE A 158 15.11 -14.69 54.54
N SER A 159 14.49 -13.73 53.83
CA SER A 159 13.32 -12.91 54.25
C SER A 159 13.24 -12.11 55.58
N SER A 160 12.86 -10.83 55.42
CA SER A 160 11.73 -10.12 56.10
C SER A 160 11.96 -9.00 57.14
N HIS A 161 11.12 -7.97 56.98
CA HIS A 161 10.58 -6.96 57.92
C HIS A 161 11.43 -5.77 58.44
N GLY A 162 10.84 -4.56 58.39
CA GLY A 162 11.17 -3.48 59.33
C GLY A 162 10.67 -2.05 59.01
N SER A 163 9.45 -1.70 59.42
CA SER A 163 8.95 -0.33 59.72
C SER A 163 8.81 0.76 58.62
N SER A 164 8.05 1.86 58.77
CA SER A 164 6.73 2.20 59.37
C SER A 164 6.61 3.74 59.59
N GLY A 165 5.40 4.32 59.39
CA GLY A 165 5.02 5.73 59.71
C GLY A 165 5.23 6.74 58.56
N LYS A 166 4.37 7.74 58.27
CA LYS A 166 3.15 8.34 58.91
C LYS A 166 2.17 8.74 57.76
N GLU A 167 0.83 8.66 57.85
CA GLU A 167 -0.14 9.52 58.58
C GLU A 167 -0.03 11.05 58.30
N LYS A 168 -1.10 11.87 58.07
CA LYS A 168 -2.56 11.68 57.89
C LYS A 168 -3.26 13.00 57.42
N SER A 169 -4.60 12.99 57.29
CA SER A 169 -5.57 14.10 57.04
C SER A 169 -5.67 14.59 55.58
N SER A 170 -6.82 14.63 54.88
CA SER A 170 -8.27 14.59 55.18
C SER A 170 -8.93 15.92 55.57
N GLY A 171 -9.88 16.36 54.73
CA GLY A 171 -10.82 17.46 54.95
C GLY A 171 -12.04 17.23 54.05
N ASN A 172 -13.21 17.02 54.64
CA ASN A 172 -14.44 16.57 53.97
C ASN A 172 -15.54 17.62 54.13
N ALA A 173 -16.38 17.84 53.12
CA ALA A 173 -17.55 18.72 53.22
C ALA A 173 -18.68 18.26 52.28
N THR A 174 -19.74 17.72 52.87
CA THR A 174 -20.94 17.18 52.22
C THR A 174 -22.05 18.24 52.16
N CYS A 175 -22.98 18.14 51.20
CA CYS A 175 -24.42 18.33 51.46
C CYS A 175 -25.29 17.79 50.31
N GLU A 176 -26.27 16.97 50.66
CA GLU A 176 -27.32 16.34 49.82
C GLU A 176 -28.68 17.08 50.00
N PRO A 177 -29.89 16.47 49.80
CA PRO A 177 -30.49 15.84 48.60
C PRO A 177 -31.91 16.39 48.29
N ILE A 178 -32.55 15.95 47.19
CA ILE A 178 -34.01 15.67 47.16
C ILE A 178 -34.26 14.35 46.39
N PHE A 179 -35.18 13.52 46.91
CA PHE A 179 -35.52 12.16 46.44
C PHE A 179 -37.03 12.02 46.15
N VAL A 180 -37.43 10.83 45.67
CA VAL A 180 -38.77 10.20 45.50
C VAL A 180 -39.10 9.94 44.01
N GLY A 181 -39.28 8.69 43.53
CA GLY A 181 -39.34 7.44 44.30
C GLY A 181 -39.22 6.11 43.49
N GLU A 182 -39.51 5.04 44.22
CA GLU A 182 -39.26 3.59 44.04
C GLU A 182 -40.11 2.85 42.97
N ALA A 183 -39.86 1.61 42.51
CA ALA A 183 -38.72 0.66 42.63
C ALA A 183 -38.90 -0.58 41.70
N SER A 184 -37.90 -1.50 41.70
CA SER A 184 -37.96 -2.93 41.26
C SER A 184 -37.94 -3.24 39.73
N VAL A 185 -37.13 -4.15 39.16
CA VAL A 185 -36.05 -5.03 39.68
C VAL A 185 -35.00 -5.37 38.59
N MET A 186 -33.73 -5.39 39.01
CA MET A 186 -32.50 -5.99 38.45
C MET A 186 -32.41 -6.56 37.00
N ALA A 187 -31.49 -5.96 36.23
CA ALA A 187 -30.49 -6.66 35.43
C ALA A 187 -29.16 -5.89 35.48
N GLU A 188 -28.01 -6.56 35.35
CA GLU A 188 -26.73 -6.07 35.87
C GLU A 188 -26.02 -5.02 34.99
N SER A 189 -25.34 -4.07 35.63
CA SER A 189 -24.31 -3.23 35.03
C SER A 189 -22.93 -3.81 35.35
N SER A 190 -22.07 -3.99 34.34
CA SER A 190 -20.64 -4.24 34.53
C SER A 190 -19.82 -3.73 33.34
N GLN A 191 -19.42 -2.46 33.47
CA GLN A 191 -18.09 -1.91 33.15
C GLN A 191 -17.29 -2.58 32.00
N LYS A 192 -17.16 -1.86 30.87
CA LYS A 192 -16.16 -2.18 29.84
C LYS A 192 -14.75 -2.03 30.41
N ASN A 193 -14.03 -3.15 30.53
CA ASN A 193 -12.66 -3.18 31.03
C ASN A 193 -11.67 -2.69 29.96
N MET A 194 -11.41 -1.37 29.93
CA MET A 194 -10.41 -0.74 29.07
C MET A 194 -9.00 -0.91 29.66
N ASN A 195 -8.40 -2.08 29.44
CA ASN A 195 -6.99 -2.33 29.70
C ASN A 195 -6.43 -3.37 28.71
N SER A 196 -6.33 -2.99 27.44
CA SER A 196 -5.55 -3.75 26.46
C SER A 196 -4.07 -3.48 26.67
N THR A 197 -3.32 -4.50 27.11
CA THR A 197 -1.86 -4.41 27.28
C THR A 197 -1.20 -4.01 25.97
N CYS A 198 -0.42 -2.93 25.99
CA CYS A 198 0.28 -2.43 24.81
C CYS A 198 1.34 -3.43 24.35
N VAL A 199 1.31 -3.82 23.07
CA VAL A 199 2.32 -4.74 22.46
C VAL A 199 3.72 -4.13 22.52
N LEU A 200 3.82 -2.80 22.40
CA LEU A 200 5.07 -2.03 22.44
C LEU A 200 5.53 -1.68 23.87
N GLY A 201 4.82 -2.14 24.91
CA GLY A 201 5.09 -1.73 26.28
C GLY A 201 4.81 -0.23 26.53
N ALA A 202 5.54 0.34 27.49
CA ALA A 202 5.38 1.75 27.89
C ALA A 202 6.30 2.72 27.12
N ASP A 203 7.27 2.23 26.36
CA ASP A 203 8.42 3.02 25.84
C ASP A 203 8.24 3.59 24.42
N VAL A 204 7.03 3.59 23.87
CA VAL A 204 6.71 4.15 22.53
C VAL A 204 7.15 5.61 22.37
N VAL A 205 7.30 6.35 23.48
CA VAL A 205 7.67 7.76 23.53
C VAL A 205 9.20 7.99 23.57
N VAL A 206 10.01 6.98 23.90
CA VAL A 206 11.43 7.19 24.27
C VAL A 206 12.44 6.56 23.32
N THR A 207 12.08 5.55 22.52
CA THR A 207 13.00 4.97 21.51
C THR A 207 13.12 5.84 20.25
N SER A 208 13.58 7.08 20.44
CA SER A 208 14.22 7.91 19.43
C SER A 208 15.74 7.68 19.38
N ALA A 209 16.21 6.54 19.89
CA ALA A 209 17.57 6.07 19.70
C ALA A 209 17.83 5.90 18.20
N VAL A 210 18.97 6.43 17.73
CA VAL A 210 19.33 6.48 16.31
C VAL A 210 19.75 5.08 15.83
N LEU A 211 18.76 4.23 15.59
CA LEU A 211 18.92 3.08 14.70
C LEU A 211 19.26 3.59 13.30
N GLU A 212 20.21 2.93 12.65
CA GLU A 212 20.57 3.21 11.26
C GLU A 212 19.30 3.16 10.40
N SER A 213 18.95 4.28 9.78
CA SER A 213 17.80 4.32 8.88
C SER A 213 18.10 3.44 7.67
N LYS A 214 17.44 2.28 7.62
CA LYS A 214 17.49 1.29 6.53
C LYS A 214 16.12 1.20 5.87
N PRO A 215 16.03 0.79 4.60
CA PRO A 215 14.76 0.36 4.02
C PRO A 215 14.15 -0.78 4.85
N LEU A 216 12.82 -0.88 4.85
CA LEU A 216 12.08 -1.92 5.56
C LEU A 216 11.17 -2.66 4.58
N PHE A 217 11.21 -3.99 4.63
CA PHE A 217 10.32 -4.89 3.89
C PHE A 217 9.43 -5.63 4.89
N LEU A 218 8.12 -5.43 4.77
CA LEU A 218 7.14 -5.87 5.75
C LEU A 218 6.41 -7.11 5.25
N SER A 219 6.31 -8.14 6.10
CA SER A 219 5.69 -9.41 5.76
C SER A 219 4.18 -9.29 5.58
N LYS A 220 3.58 -10.28 4.92
CA LYS A 220 2.13 -10.34 4.73
C LYS A 220 1.38 -10.42 6.07
N GLY A 221 0.42 -9.53 6.28
CA GLY A 221 -0.37 -9.43 7.51
C GLY A 221 0.29 -8.61 8.62
N TRP A 222 1.40 -7.91 8.34
CA TRP A 222 2.08 -7.08 9.36
C TRP A 222 1.16 -6.03 10.01
N ARG A 223 0.18 -5.50 9.26
CA ARG A 223 -0.81 -4.52 9.73
C ARG A 223 -1.76 -5.06 10.81
N ASP A 224 -2.01 -6.37 10.83
CA ASP A 224 -2.83 -7.03 11.87
C ASP A 224 -2.03 -7.21 13.18
N ILE A 225 -0.69 -7.11 13.14
CA ILE A 225 0.19 -7.21 14.30
C ILE A 225 0.34 -5.85 15.01
N LEU A 226 0.03 -4.74 14.34
CA LEU A 226 0.12 -3.40 14.92
C LEU A 226 -0.86 -3.21 16.09
N CYS A 227 -0.35 -2.63 17.17
CA CYS A 227 -1.06 -2.36 18.41
C CYS A 227 -2.09 -1.23 18.24
N ARG A 228 -3.33 -1.50 18.64
CA ARG A 228 -4.48 -0.58 18.51
C ARG A 228 -4.92 0.00 19.86
N CYS A 229 -4.00 0.09 20.83
CA CYS A 229 -4.26 0.78 22.10
C CYS A 229 -4.22 2.30 21.88
N GLU A 230 -4.92 3.05 22.72
CA GLU A 230 -5.05 4.53 22.64
C GLU A 230 -3.69 5.23 22.43
N LYS A 231 -2.69 4.90 23.26
CA LYS A 231 -1.32 5.44 23.18
C LYS A 231 -0.64 5.19 21.82
N CYS A 232 -0.83 4.03 21.23
CA CYS A 232 -0.25 3.70 19.92
C CYS A 232 -0.99 4.44 18.79
N SER A 233 -2.33 4.45 18.85
CA SER A 233 -3.15 5.21 17.90
C SER A 233 -2.82 6.70 17.90
N ASP A 234 -2.62 7.31 19.08
CA ASP A 234 -2.19 8.71 19.21
C ASP A 234 -0.84 8.97 18.54
N VAL A 235 0.14 8.09 18.72
CA VAL A 235 1.45 8.18 18.06
C VAL A 235 1.31 8.05 16.54
N TYR A 236 0.45 7.17 16.03
CA TYR A 236 0.21 7.05 14.58
C TYR A 236 -0.52 8.26 14.00
N ASN A 237 -1.45 8.85 14.75
CA ASN A 237 -2.11 10.09 14.39
C ASN A 237 -1.13 11.28 14.37
N GLN A 238 -0.30 11.43 15.41
CA GLN A 238 0.72 12.47 15.50
C GLN A 238 1.74 12.37 14.35
N LYS A 239 2.16 11.16 13.99
CA LYS A 239 3.06 10.88 12.86
C LYS A 239 2.36 10.87 11.49
N LYS A 240 1.03 11.07 11.43
CA LYS A 240 0.19 11.04 10.21
C LYS A 240 0.26 9.72 9.41
N ILE A 241 0.39 8.59 10.12
CA ILE A 241 0.51 7.23 9.57
C ILE A 241 -0.55 6.26 10.12
N HIS A 242 -1.64 6.78 10.69
CA HIS A 242 -2.73 5.97 11.25
C HIS A 242 -3.36 5.00 10.23
N TYR A 243 -3.31 5.33 8.94
CA TYR A 243 -3.78 4.47 7.85
C TYR A 243 -3.04 3.11 7.77
N LEU A 244 -1.82 2.99 8.33
CA LEU A 244 -1.11 1.71 8.40
C LEU A 244 -1.85 0.66 9.25
N LEU A 245 -2.80 1.09 10.10
CA LEU A 245 -3.72 0.19 10.82
C LEU A 245 -4.85 -0.36 9.95
N ASP A 246 -5.15 0.23 8.80
CA ASP A 246 -6.16 -0.30 7.89
C ASP A 246 -5.51 -1.30 6.92
N LYS A 247 -6.00 -2.54 6.93
CA LYS A 247 -5.53 -3.59 6.02
C LYS A 247 -6.06 -3.45 4.59
N TYR A 248 -7.09 -2.63 4.39
CA TYR A 248 -7.63 -2.29 3.06
C TYR A 248 -6.96 -1.06 2.44
N ASP A 249 -6.11 -0.36 3.19
CA ASP A 249 -5.27 0.75 2.73
C ASP A 249 -3.84 0.25 2.37
N SER A 250 -3.76 -0.95 1.78
CA SER A 250 -2.53 -1.56 1.24
C SER A 250 -2.49 -1.43 -0.28
N ILE A 251 -1.28 -1.32 -0.84
CA ILE A 251 -1.09 -1.17 -2.30
C ILE A 251 -1.75 -2.36 -3.03
N ALA A 252 -1.55 -3.58 -2.51
CA ALA A 252 -2.14 -4.81 -3.04
C ALA A 252 -3.68 -4.79 -3.10
N GLU A 253 -4.38 -4.28 -2.07
CA GLU A 253 -5.84 -4.18 -2.11
C GLU A 253 -6.33 -3.09 -3.10
N TYR A 254 -5.61 -1.96 -3.22
CA TYR A 254 -5.91 -0.96 -4.26
C TYR A 254 -5.76 -1.53 -5.68
N GLU A 255 -4.67 -2.25 -5.96
CA GLU A 255 -4.40 -2.86 -7.26
C GLU A 255 -5.44 -3.94 -7.61
N LYS A 256 -5.79 -4.78 -6.63
CA LYS A 256 -6.86 -5.78 -6.73
C LYS A 256 -8.21 -5.14 -7.05
N ILE A 257 -8.59 -4.07 -6.35
CA ILE A 257 -9.82 -3.31 -6.64
C ILE A 257 -9.77 -2.67 -8.04
N ALA A 258 -8.62 -2.15 -8.45
CA ALA A 258 -8.42 -1.56 -9.78
C ALA A 258 -8.49 -2.63 -10.89
N LYS A 259 -7.95 -3.82 -10.67
CA LYS A 259 -8.06 -4.99 -11.55
C LYS A 259 -9.50 -5.46 -11.67
N GLN A 260 -10.20 -5.70 -10.56
CA GLN A 260 -11.61 -6.08 -10.54
C GLN A 260 -12.48 -5.07 -11.31
N LYS A 261 -12.31 -3.76 -11.08
CA LYS A 261 -13.06 -2.71 -11.81
C LYS A 261 -12.77 -2.66 -13.31
N ARG A 262 -11.60 -3.12 -13.77
CA ARG A 262 -11.30 -3.26 -15.21
C ARG A 262 -12.01 -4.50 -15.78
N GLU A 263 -11.97 -5.62 -15.07
CA GLU A 263 -12.65 -6.86 -15.46
C GLU A 263 -14.18 -6.69 -15.51
N GLU A 264 -14.78 -6.07 -14.48
CA GLU A 264 -16.22 -5.73 -14.44
C GLU A 264 -16.64 -4.84 -15.62
N LYS A 265 -15.85 -3.82 -15.97
CA LYS A 265 -16.12 -2.95 -17.11
C LYS A 265 -16.00 -3.67 -18.45
N LEU A 266 -15.02 -4.56 -18.60
CA LEU A 266 -14.84 -5.36 -19.80
C LEU A 266 -16.05 -6.30 -19.99
N GLN A 267 -16.46 -7.01 -18.94
CA GLN A 267 -17.65 -7.86 -18.95
C GLN A 267 -18.93 -7.07 -19.24
N GLN A 268 -19.06 -5.85 -18.68
CA GLN A 268 -20.18 -4.96 -19.00
C GLN A 268 -20.19 -4.56 -20.47
N GLN A 269 -19.04 -4.19 -21.04
CA GLN A 269 -18.92 -3.81 -22.44
C GLN A 269 -19.23 -4.99 -23.37
N GLU A 270 -18.67 -6.17 -23.11
CA GLU A 270 -18.97 -7.41 -23.85
C GLU A 270 -20.47 -7.75 -23.77
N GLY A 271 -21.09 -7.59 -22.60
CA GLY A 271 -22.53 -7.76 -22.40
C GLY A 271 -23.37 -6.77 -23.21
N ASP A 272 -22.99 -5.49 -23.22
CA ASP A 272 -23.66 -4.44 -23.99
C ASP A 272 -23.50 -4.64 -25.50
N GLU A 273 -22.34 -5.10 -25.98
CA GLU A 273 -22.09 -5.47 -27.37
C GLU A 273 -22.94 -6.68 -27.80
N LEU A 274 -23.01 -7.74 -26.98
CA LEU A 274 -23.90 -8.88 -27.22
C LEU A 274 -25.38 -8.49 -27.20
N ASN A 275 -25.78 -7.60 -26.28
CA ASN A 275 -27.14 -7.06 -26.21
C ASN A 275 -27.49 -6.19 -27.42
N PHE A 276 -26.54 -5.42 -27.95
CA PHE A 276 -26.70 -4.68 -29.20
C PHE A 276 -26.89 -5.64 -30.37
N LEU A 277 -26.00 -6.62 -30.54
CA LEU A 277 -26.12 -7.63 -31.58
C LEU A 277 -27.46 -8.36 -31.50
N ASN A 278 -27.93 -8.75 -30.31
CA ASN A 278 -29.19 -9.46 -30.15
C ASN A 278 -30.45 -8.65 -30.50
N LYS A 279 -30.38 -7.32 -30.51
CA LYS A 279 -31.49 -6.45 -30.98
C LYS A 279 -31.60 -6.40 -32.50
N LEU A 280 -30.53 -6.72 -33.23
CA LEU A 280 -30.51 -6.71 -34.69
C LEU A 280 -31.20 -7.96 -35.27
N GLY A 281 -31.97 -7.77 -36.34
CA GLY A 281 -32.54 -8.84 -37.14
C GLY A 281 -31.45 -9.68 -37.85
N HIS A 282 -31.82 -10.88 -38.32
CA HIS A 282 -30.86 -11.80 -38.95
C HIS A 282 -30.17 -11.19 -40.18
N VAL A 283 -30.88 -10.39 -40.98
CA VAL A 283 -30.31 -9.68 -42.15
C VAL A 283 -29.33 -8.60 -41.70
N GLU A 284 -29.73 -7.75 -40.75
CA GLU A 284 -28.88 -6.68 -40.19
C GLU A 284 -27.60 -7.23 -39.54
N LYS A 285 -27.69 -8.37 -38.85
CA LYS A 285 -26.52 -9.10 -38.31
C LYS A 285 -25.55 -9.52 -39.42
N ILE A 286 -26.05 -10.06 -40.53
CA ILE A 286 -25.21 -10.46 -41.67
C ILE A 286 -24.59 -9.24 -42.35
N GLU A 287 -25.35 -8.16 -42.57
CA GLU A 287 -24.83 -6.93 -43.16
C GLU A 287 -23.75 -6.26 -42.29
N LEU A 288 -23.91 -6.31 -40.96
CA LEU A 288 -22.92 -5.83 -40.00
C LEU A 288 -21.64 -6.69 -40.02
N LEU A 289 -21.78 -8.02 -39.97
CA LEU A 289 -20.63 -8.95 -40.03
C LEU A 289 -19.88 -8.81 -41.36
N SER A 290 -20.60 -8.72 -42.49
CA SER A 290 -20.01 -8.50 -43.80
C SER A 290 -19.30 -7.15 -43.86
N GLY A 291 -19.92 -6.08 -43.35
CA GLY A 291 -19.31 -4.75 -43.30
C GLY A 291 -18.06 -4.68 -42.42
N LEU A 292 -18.03 -5.43 -41.31
CA LEU A 292 -16.83 -5.55 -40.46
C LEU A 292 -15.72 -6.34 -41.14
N ALA A 293 -16.04 -7.40 -41.90
CA ALA A 293 -15.06 -8.13 -42.69
C ALA A 293 -14.48 -7.25 -43.81
N ASP A 294 -15.33 -6.58 -44.60
CA ASP A 294 -14.92 -5.63 -45.64
C ASP A 294 -14.00 -4.53 -45.07
N PHE A 295 -14.39 -3.93 -43.94
CA PHE A 295 -13.60 -2.91 -43.25
C PHE A 295 -12.25 -3.43 -42.79
N LYS A 296 -12.23 -4.61 -42.15
CA LYS A 296 -10.99 -5.27 -41.68
C LYS A 296 -10.03 -5.56 -42.83
N ASP A 297 -10.54 -6.03 -43.96
CA ASP A 297 -9.71 -6.38 -45.11
C ASP A 297 -9.19 -5.13 -45.86
N GLU A 298 -10.01 -4.09 -46.06
CA GLU A 298 -9.50 -2.79 -46.59
C GLU A 298 -8.48 -2.15 -45.64
N PHE A 299 -8.73 -2.18 -44.33
CA PHE A 299 -7.80 -1.62 -43.35
C PHE A 299 -6.48 -2.41 -43.28
N ARG A 300 -6.54 -3.74 -43.39
CA ARG A 300 -5.33 -4.59 -43.52
C ARG A 300 -4.57 -4.25 -44.80
N SER A 301 -5.24 -4.23 -45.96
CA SER A 301 -4.58 -3.90 -47.24
C SER A 301 -3.99 -2.49 -47.26
N PHE A 302 -4.61 -1.53 -46.58
CA PHE A 302 -4.02 -0.22 -46.34
C PHE A 302 -2.71 -0.36 -45.54
N LEU A 303 -2.74 -0.99 -44.36
CA LEU A 303 -1.54 -1.15 -43.53
C LEU A 303 -0.40 -1.93 -44.22
N GLU A 304 -0.73 -2.96 -45.00
CA GLU A 304 0.25 -3.76 -45.77
C GLU A 304 0.89 -2.99 -46.94
N SER A 305 0.18 -2.00 -47.50
CA SER A 305 0.67 -1.16 -48.60
C SER A 305 1.20 0.21 -48.15
N PHE A 306 1.05 0.55 -46.87
CA PHE A 306 1.45 1.83 -46.32
C PHE A 306 2.95 1.89 -46.01
N ASP A 307 3.59 2.96 -46.46
CA ASP A 307 5.00 3.25 -46.23
C ASP A 307 5.20 3.73 -44.79
N ALA A 308 5.83 2.89 -43.96
CA ALA A 308 6.08 3.16 -42.54
C ALA A 308 6.92 4.43 -42.27
N SER A 309 7.58 5.01 -43.28
CA SER A 309 8.28 6.30 -43.15
C SER A 309 7.37 7.52 -43.26
N LYS A 310 6.09 7.34 -43.65
CA LYS A 310 5.11 8.42 -43.86
C LYS A 310 4.12 8.53 -42.71
N THR A 311 3.59 9.74 -42.50
CA THR A 311 2.48 9.97 -41.57
C THR A 311 1.14 9.73 -42.26
N VAL A 312 0.25 8.94 -41.64
CA VAL A 312 -1.12 8.74 -42.14
C VAL A 312 -1.89 10.06 -42.10
N THR A 313 -2.50 10.43 -43.21
CA THR A 313 -3.25 11.70 -43.36
C THR A 313 -4.77 11.47 -43.34
N SER A 314 -5.54 12.56 -43.20
CA SER A 314 -7.00 12.49 -43.36
C SER A 314 -7.44 12.08 -44.77
N SER A 315 -6.59 12.26 -45.80
CA SER A 315 -6.91 11.84 -47.17
C SER A 315 -6.86 10.32 -47.31
N ASP A 316 -5.89 9.68 -46.66
CA ASP A 316 -5.73 8.23 -46.68
C ASP A 316 -6.96 7.54 -46.02
N VAL A 317 -7.40 8.07 -44.88
CA VAL A 317 -8.61 7.60 -44.19
C VAL A 317 -9.86 7.78 -45.05
N GLN A 318 -10.00 8.91 -45.75
CA GLN A 318 -11.12 9.13 -46.69
C GLN A 318 -11.10 8.12 -47.85
N GLN A 319 -9.91 7.80 -48.38
CA GLN A 319 -9.76 6.84 -49.47
C GLN A 319 -10.17 5.41 -49.07
N ILE A 320 -9.92 4.98 -47.82
CA ILE A 320 -10.42 3.71 -47.28
C ILE A 320 -11.97 3.69 -47.29
N PHE A 321 -12.62 4.75 -46.81
CA PHE A 321 -14.08 4.85 -46.81
C PHE A 321 -14.67 4.89 -48.24
N GLU A 322 -14.00 5.56 -49.18
CA GLU A 322 -14.39 5.52 -50.58
C GLU A 322 -14.31 4.11 -51.19
N ASN A 323 -13.26 3.35 -50.88
CA ASN A 323 -13.11 1.97 -51.37
C ASN A 323 -14.22 1.07 -50.84
N LEU A 324 -14.55 1.17 -49.54
CA LEU A 324 -15.66 0.46 -48.92
C LEU A 324 -17.01 0.83 -49.55
N ALA A 325 -17.23 2.12 -49.84
CA ALA A 325 -18.42 2.57 -50.56
C ALA A 325 -18.49 2.02 -52.01
N LYS A 326 -17.34 1.94 -52.70
CA LYS A 326 -17.24 1.34 -54.05
C LYS A 326 -17.47 -0.18 -54.02
N LYS A 327 -17.02 -0.90 -52.97
CA LYS A 327 -17.28 -2.33 -52.76
C LYS A 327 -18.77 -2.60 -52.55
N ARG A 328 -19.43 -1.91 -51.61
CA ARG A 328 -20.88 -2.08 -51.35
C ARG A 328 -21.75 -1.88 -52.60
N ARG A 329 -21.41 -0.92 -53.48
CA ARG A 329 -22.12 -0.65 -54.74
C ARG A 329 -21.92 -1.71 -55.85
N ARG A 330 -21.07 -2.71 -55.66
CA ARG A 330 -20.83 -3.81 -56.61
C ARG A 330 -21.53 -5.12 -56.23
N VAL A 331 -22.15 -5.15 -55.05
CA VAL A 331 -22.82 -6.34 -54.47
C VAL A 331 -24.35 -6.18 -54.43
N GLN A 332 -24.84 -4.96 -54.70
CA GLN A 332 -26.26 -4.64 -54.96
C GLN A 332 -26.56 -4.66 -56.46
#